data_AF-A0A7K3W981-F1
#
_entry.id   AF-A0A7K3W981-F1
#
_cell.length_a   1.000
_cell.length_b   1.000
_cell.length_c   1.000
_cell.angle_alpha   90.00
_cell.angle_beta   90.00
_cell.angle_gamma   90.00
#
_symmetry.space_group_name_H-M   'P 1'
#
loop_
_entity.id
_entity.type
_entity.pdbx_description
1 polymer ?
#
loop_
_entity_poly.entity_id
_entity_poly.type
_entity_poly.pdbx_seq_one_letter_code
_entity_poly.pdbx_strand_id
1 'polypeptide(L)'
;MSHAALETDLPARAHHLPAAGVVVVSVALLALAPEQFGDAGRLAAVLALQLLLVAAWVTATGIRGFVGSLGIGAAAAISADLLMVLPEEPRLDGLLVVLGAGFLVMVVHQMLRPAPRRYLVASLAGVVLLVCAVCALSFLLTLGRVDDGPRAVTTAVLAAGAALLAGHLVDLVLPRPTLADGVPRGLLGLLLAVLAAVGVLVLRQQPDGLEEQLSAGTAGAVLGVVTALMAVGASYVVAERPQRGWALPVVQAVLPLAAVAPIAYSVALQVPL
;
A
#
# COMPACT_ATOMS: atom_id res chain seq x y z
N MET A 1 34.60 -7.32 27.20
CA MET A 1 33.92 -7.72 25.96
C MET A 1 32.75 -8.61 26.35
N SER A 2 31.51 -8.10 26.32
CA SER A 2 30.36 -8.88 26.78
C SER A 2 29.12 -8.62 25.91
N HIS A 3 28.72 -9.66 25.18
CA HIS A 3 27.32 -10.00 24.84
C HIS A 3 26.40 -8.93 24.24
N ALA A 4 26.89 -8.09 23.32
CA ALA A 4 26.03 -7.28 22.46
C ALA A 4 25.95 -7.92 21.06
N ALA A 5 24.71 -8.07 20.57
CA ALA A 5 24.36 -8.36 19.18
C ALA A 5 24.73 -9.74 18.60
N LEU A 6 24.09 -10.80 19.12
CA LEU A 6 23.50 -11.77 18.20
C LEU A 6 22.10 -11.23 17.84
N GLU A 7 22.06 -10.09 17.16
CA GLU A 7 20.83 -9.64 16.50
C GLU A 7 20.54 -10.67 15.43
N THR A 8 19.51 -11.48 15.66
CA THR A 8 18.95 -12.38 14.67
C THR A 8 18.32 -11.55 13.55
N ASP A 9 19.17 -10.99 12.69
CA ASP A 9 18.74 -10.40 11.43
C ASP A 9 18.03 -11.49 10.64
N LEU A 10 16.76 -11.24 10.32
CA LEU A 10 16.03 -12.11 9.41
C LEU A 10 16.79 -12.11 8.08
N PRO A 11 17.14 -13.30 7.53
CA PRO A 11 17.88 -13.34 6.28
C PRO A 11 17.07 -12.63 5.20
N ALA A 12 17.74 -11.84 4.36
CA ALA A 12 17.15 -11.07 3.25
C ALA A 12 16.07 -11.82 2.44
N ARG A 13 16.29 -13.11 2.19
CA ARG A 13 15.35 -13.98 1.46
C ARG A 13 14.03 -14.19 2.19
N ALA A 14 14.03 -14.18 3.52
CA ALA A 14 12.87 -14.47 4.35
C ALA A 14 11.81 -13.35 4.35
N HIS A 15 12.16 -12.11 3.99
CA HIS A 15 11.16 -11.05 3.82
C HIS A 15 10.92 -10.65 2.36
N HIS A 16 11.93 -10.62 1.47
CA HIS A 16 11.74 -10.04 0.14
C HIS A 16 11.05 -10.99 -0.83
N LEU A 17 11.35 -12.29 -0.75
CA LEU A 17 10.74 -13.26 -1.66
C LEU A 17 9.25 -13.43 -1.35
N PRO A 18 8.82 -13.59 -0.08
CA PRO A 18 7.40 -13.58 0.24
C PRO A 18 6.72 -12.25 -0.11
N ALA A 19 7.35 -11.09 0.16
CA ALA A 19 6.78 -9.79 -0.18
C ALA A 19 6.59 -9.64 -1.69
N ALA A 20 7.60 -10.00 -2.49
CA ALA A 20 7.50 -10.03 -3.95
C ALA A 20 6.37 -10.96 -4.44
N GLY A 21 6.21 -12.13 -3.81
CA GLY A 21 5.09 -13.03 -4.09
C GLY A 21 3.73 -12.40 -3.81
N VAL A 22 3.57 -11.71 -2.67
CA VAL A 22 2.32 -11.00 -2.35
C VAL A 22 2.09 -9.85 -3.34
N VAL A 23 3.12 -9.10 -3.74
CA VAL A 23 3.00 -8.05 -4.78
C VAL A 23 2.42 -8.62 -6.07
N VAL A 24 2.97 -9.74 -6.56
CA VAL A 24 2.49 -10.38 -7.79
C VAL A 24 1.02 -10.80 -7.65
N VAL A 25 0.65 -11.41 -6.53
CA VAL A 25 -0.73 -11.84 -6.28
C VAL A 25 -1.68 -10.65 -6.18
N SER A 26 -1.31 -9.59 -5.45
CA SER A 26 -2.13 -8.37 -5.30
C SER A 26 -2.34 -7.65 -6.64
N VAL A 27 -1.27 -7.51 -7.43
CA VAL A 27 -1.32 -6.90 -8.77
C VAL A 27 -2.18 -7.74 -9.71
N ALA A 28 -1.98 -9.07 -9.73
CA ALA A 28 -2.79 -9.97 -10.54
C ALA A 28 -4.26 -9.92 -10.13
N LEU A 29 -4.58 -9.89 -8.84
CA LEU A 29 -5.95 -9.77 -8.34
C LEU A 29 -6.62 -8.48 -8.82
N LEU A 30 -5.94 -7.34 -8.65
CA LEU A 30 -6.45 -6.02 -9.06
C LEU A 30 -6.55 -5.86 -10.59
N ALA A 31 -5.68 -6.52 -11.36
CA ALA A 31 -5.69 -6.44 -12.82
C ALA A 31 -6.66 -7.43 -13.47
N LEU A 32 -6.78 -8.66 -12.96
CA LEU A 32 -7.49 -9.75 -13.62
C LEU A 32 -8.92 -9.97 -13.11
N ALA A 33 -9.25 -9.56 -11.88
CA ALA A 33 -10.62 -9.69 -11.38
C ALA A 33 -11.61 -8.79 -12.14
N PRO A 34 -11.27 -7.52 -12.47
CA PRO A 34 -12.17 -6.67 -13.26
C PRO A 34 -12.39 -7.16 -14.70
N GLU A 35 -11.38 -7.79 -15.31
CA GLU A 35 -11.51 -8.39 -16.65
C GLU A 35 -12.55 -9.52 -16.68
N GLN A 36 -12.70 -10.25 -15.58
CA GLN A 36 -13.63 -11.39 -15.49
C GLN A 36 -15.02 -11.01 -14.96
N PHE A 37 -15.09 -10.03 -14.05
CA PHE A 37 -16.31 -9.71 -13.30
C PHE A 37 -16.69 -8.22 -13.32
N GLY A 38 -16.04 -7.40 -14.15
CA GLY A 38 -16.29 -5.97 -14.26
C GLY A 38 -16.06 -5.21 -12.94
N ASP A 39 -16.90 -4.23 -12.66
CA ASP A 39 -16.81 -3.41 -11.45
C ASP A 39 -16.98 -4.22 -10.16
N ALA A 40 -17.77 -5.29 -10.18
CA ALA A 40 -17.90 -6.19 -9.04
C ALA A 40 -16.58 -6.92 -8.75
N GLY A 41 -15.84 -7.30 -9.79
CA GLY A 41 -14.48 -7.85 -9.67
C GLY A 41 -13.50 -6.85 -9.06
N ARG A 42 -13.57 -5.58 -9.47
CA ARG A 42 -12.75 -4.50 -8.91
C ARG A 42 -13.06 -4.26 -7.43
N LEU A 43 -14.34 -4.15 -7.08
CA LEU A 43 -14.78 -4.01 -5.69
C LEU A 43 -14.30 -5.18 -4.82
N ALA A 44 -14.51 -6.41 -5.28
CA ALA A 44 -14.07 -7.60 -4.57
C ALA A 44 -12.54 -7.63 -4.37
N ALA A 45 -11.77 -7.25 -5.38
CA ALA A 45 -10.31 -7.17 -5.30
C ALA A 45 -9.84 -6.11 -4.30
N VAL A 46 -10.40 -4.90 -4.35
CA VAL A 46 -10.08 -3.79 -3.42
C VAL A 46 -10.43 -4.18 -1.99
N LEU A 47 -11.65 -4.67 -1.76
CA LEU A 47 -12.10 -5.09 -0.43
C LEU A 47 -11.25 -6.23 0.13
N ALA A 48 -10.88 -7.22 -0.71
CA ALA A 48 -10.01 -8.30 -0.30
C ALA A 48 -8.64 -7.78 0.16
N LEU A 49 -8.03 -6.84 -0.58
CA LEU A 49 -6.75 -6.24 -0.19
C LEU A 49 -6.86 -5.36 1.05
N GLN A 50 -7.95 -4.62 1.22
CA GLN A 50 -8.19 -3.84 2.44
C GLN A 50 -8.29 -4.74 3.67
N LEU A 51 -9.11 -5.79 3.62
CA LEU A 51 -9.29 -6.71 4.74
C LEU A 51 -8.00 -7.50 5.04
N LEU A 52 -7.27 -7.88 3.99
CA LEU A 52 -5.97 -8.52 4.11
C LEU A 52 -4.96 -7.57 4.78
N LEU A 53 -4.94 -6.29 4.39
CA LEU A 53 -4.10 -5.26 5.02
C LEU A 53 -4.51 -5.02 6.48
N VAL A 54 -5.80 -4.96 6.80
CA VAL A 54 -6.30 -4.83 8.19
C VAL A 54 -5.79 -5.97 9.05
N ALA A 55 -5.97 -7.21 8.60
CA ALA A 55 -5.52 -8.39 9.33
C ALA A 55 -3.99 -8.39 9.49
N ALA A 56 -3.24 -8.16 8.40
CA ALA A 56 -1.79 -8.15 8.42
C ALA A 56 -1.22 -7.01 9.28
N TRP A 57 -1.76 -5.81 9.18
CA TRP A 57 -1.27 -4.64 9.91
C TRP A 57 -1.43 -4.82 11.41
N VAL A 58 -2.62 -5.24 11.86
CA VAL A 58 -2.89 -5.46 13.29
C VAL A 58 -2.00 -6.59 13.84
N THR A 59 -1.78 -7.65 13.08
CA THR A 59 -0.85 -8.74 13.44
C THR A 59 0.61 -8.27 13.47
N ALA A 60 1.08 -7.58 12.43
CA ALA A 60 2.48 -7.14 12.28
C ALA A 60 2.89 -6.11 13.34
N THR A 61 2.05 -5.11 13.58
CA THR A 61 2.34 -4.04 14.54
C THR A 61 2.06 -4.46 15.99
N GLY A 62 1.30 -5.54 16.20
CA GLY A 62 0.86 -5.99 17.51
C GLY A 62 0.13 -4.90 18.30
N ILE A 63 -0.71 -4.12 17.61
CA ILE A 63 -1.52 -3.05 18.20
C ILE A 63 -2.34 -3.61 19.37
N ARG A 64 -2.40 -2.86 20.48
CA ARG A 64 -3.18 -3.22 21.66
C ARG A 64 -4.66 -2.93 21.41
N GLY A 65 -5.52 -3.89 21.75
CA GLY A 65 -6.94 -3.83 21.38
C GLY A 65 -7.22 -4.53 20.04
N PHE A 66 -6.51 -5.64 19.78
CA PHE A 66 -6.56 -6.44 18.55
C PHE A 66 -7.94 -6.53 17.89
N VAL A 67 -8.95 -7.02 18.64
CA VAL A 67 -10.33 -7.17 18.12
C VAL A 67 -10.97 -5.84 17.75
N GLY A 68 -10.77 -4.80 18.57
CA GLY A 68 -11.27 -3.46 18.30
C GLY A 68 -10.61 -2.85 17.06
N SER A 69 -9.29 -3.00 16.92
CA SER A 69 -8.54 -2.52 15.76
C SER A 69 -8.96 -3.23 14.47
N LEU A 70 -9.17 -4.55 14.51
CA LEU A 70 -9.72 -5.30 13.37
C LEU A 70 -11.12 -4.81 13.01
N GLY A 71 -12.01 -4.67 13.99
CA GLY A 71 -13.37 -4.21 13.77
C GLY A 71 -13.44 -2.81 13.18
N ILE A 72 -12.66 -1.87 13.72
CA ILE A 72 -12.57 -0.49 13.21
C ILE A 72 -12.00 -0.47 11.79
N GLY A 73 -10.92 -1.22 11.52
CA GLY A 73 -10.31 -1.29 10.19
C GLY A 73 -11.25 -1.89 9.14
N ALA A 74 -11.94 -2.99 9.47
CA ALA A 74 -12.90 -3.63 8.58
C ALA A 74 -14.13 -2.73 8.33
N ALA A 75 -14.66 -2.08 9.37
CA ALA A 75 -15.76 -1.13 9.23
C ALA A 75 -15.36 0.07 8.36
N ALA A 76 -14.13 0.59 8.51
CA ALA A 76 -13.63 1.67 7.68
C ALA A 76 -13.49 1.26 6.21
N ALA A 77 -12.94 0.07 5.94
CA ALA A 77 -12.83 -0.49 4.60
C ALA A 77 -14.20 -0.59 3.90
N ILE A 78 -15.17 -1.25 4.55
CA ILE A 78 -16.53 -1.38 4.03
C ILE A 78 -17.17 0.01 3.81
N SER A 79 -17.04 0.93 4.78
CA SER A 79 -17.65 2.26 4.67
C SER A 79 -17.04 3.08 3.53
N ALA A 80 -15.72 3.03 3.37
CA ALA A 80 -15.03 3.73 2.30
C ALA A 80 -15.47 3.21 0.92
N ASP A 81 -15.55 1.89 0.76
CA ASP A 81 -15.99 1.27 -0.49
C ASP A 81 -17.46 1.56 -0.81
N LEU A 82 -18.35 1.49 0.19
CA LEU A 82 -19.76 1.83 -0.01
C LEU A 82 -19.94 3.29 -0.43
N LEU A 83 -19.16 4.22 0.14
CA LEU A 83 -19.19 5.63 -0.27
C LEU A 83 -18.68 5.86 -1.69
N MET A 84 -17.79 5.00 -2.19
CA MET A 84 -17.24 5.12 -3.55
C MET A 84 -18.08 4.39 -4.61
N VAL A 85 -18.95 3.45 -4.20
CA VAL A 85 -19.72 2.60 -5.12
C VAL A 85 -21.20 2.95 -5.17
N LEU A 86 -21.83 3.28 -4.03
CA LEU A 86 -23.28 3.48 -3.97
C LEU A 86 -23.76 4.79 -4.64
N PRO A 87 -23.08 5.94 -4.46
CA PRO A 87 -23.52 7.19 -5.10
C PRO A 87 -23.32 7.13 -6.62
N GLU A 88 -24.24 7.72 -7.37
CA GLU A 88 -24.09 7.91 -8.82
C GLU A 88 -22.85 8.77 -9.12
N GLU A 89 -22.68 9.85 -8.36
CA GLU A 89 -21.52 10.74 -8.36
C GLU A 89 -20.75 10.60 -7.03
N PRO A 90 -19.73 9.72 -6.96
CA PRO A 90 -18.97 9.52 -5.74
C PRO A 90 -18.13 10.76 -5.43
N ARG A 91 -18.18 11.22 -4.18
CA ARG A 91 -17.42 12.37 -3.72
C ARG A 91 -16.37 11.96 -2.69
N LEU A 92 -15.13 12.38 -2.92
CA LEU A 92 -13.98 12.03 -2.07
C LEU A 92 -14.06 12.62 -0.66
N ASP A 93 -14.82 13.70 -0.45
CA ASP A 93 -15.07 14.28 0.87
C ASP A 93 -15.81 13.31 1.81
N GLY A 94 -16.55 12.34 1.27
CA GLY A 94 -17.11 11.24 2.04
C GLY A 94 -16.04 10.43 2.81
N LEU A 95 -14.83 10.29 2.27
CA LEU A 95 -13.74 9.58 2.95
C LEU A 95 -13.26 10.34 4.20
N LEU A 96 -13.42 11.66 4.25
CA LEU A 96 -13.14 12.45 5.46
C LEU A 96 -14.09 12.08 6.60
N VAL A 97 -15.34 11.70 6.28
CA VAL A 97 -16.30 11.21 7.28
C VAL A 97 -15.83 9.87 7.84
N VAL A 98 -15.35 8.96 7.00
CA VAL A 98 -14.80 7.66 7.45
C VAL A 98 -13.57 7.86 8.34
N LEU A 99 -12.65 8.74 7.92
CA LEU A 99 -11.45 9.06 8.69
C LEU A 99 -11.80 9.71 10.04
N GLY A 100 -12.67 10.72 10.04
CA GLY A 100 -13.08 11.44 11.24
C GLY A 100 -13.85 10.55 12.21
N ALA A 101 -14.87 9.84 11.73
CA ALA A 101 -15.65 8.93 12.56
C ALA A 101 -14.79 7.76 13.06
N GLY A 102 -13.95 7.17 12.19
CA GLY A 102 -13.02 6.11 12.57
C GLY A 102 -12.04 6.54 13.65
N PHE A 103 -11.49 7.76 13.55
CA PHE A 103 -10.66 8.35 14.59
C PHE A 103 -11.41 8.50 15.92
N LEU A 104 -12.62 9.06 15.91
CA LEU A 104 -13.45 9.23 17.11
C LEU A 104 -13.78 7.89 17.76
N VAL A 105 -14.23 6.90 16.98
CA VAL A 105 -14.54 5.54 17.46
C VAL A 105 -13.30 4.91 18.07
N MET A 106 -12.13 5.07 17.46
CA MET A 106 -10.87 4.58 18.00
C MET A 106 -10.49 5.27 19.32
N VAL A 107 -10.64 6.58 19.44
CA VAL A 107 -10.39 7.31 20.69
C VAL A 107 -11.31 6.78 21.78
N VAL A 108 -12.61 6.64 21.52
CA VAL A 108 -13.58 6.07 22.46
C VAL A 108 -13.20 4.65 22.85
N HIS A 109 -12.84 3.81 21.87
CA HIS A 109 -12.40 2.44 22.11
C HIS A 109 -11.19 2.38 23.04
N GLN A 110 -10.18 3.23 22.79
CA GLN A 110 -9.00 3.32 23.64
C GLN A 110 -9.32 3.89 25.02
N MET A 111 -10.31 4.81 25.13
CA MET A 111 -10.80 5.38 26.39
C MET A 111 -11.55 4.35 27.26
N LEU A 112 -12.29 3.42 26.64
CA LEU A 112 -12.98 2.34 27.36
C LEU A 112 -12.07 1.17 27.76
N ARG A 113 -10.85 1.10 27.21
CA ARG A 113 -9.90 0.03 27.51
C ARG A 113 -9.41 0.09 28.98
N PRO A 114 -9.39 -1.05 29.70
CA PRO A 114 -8.85 -1.12 31.07
C PRO A 114 -7.37 -0.69 31.16
N ALA A 115 -6.99 -0.10 32.29
CA ALA A 115 -5.61 0.28 32.59
C ALA A 115 -4.68 -0.95 32.73
N PRO A 116 -3.37 -0.85 32.41
CA PRO A 116 -2.63 0.36 32.03
C PRO A 116 -2.63 0.68 30.52
N ARG A 117 -2.70 1.98 30.21
CA ARG A 117 -2.75 2.55 28.85
C ARG A 117 -1.37 2.92 28.30
N ARG A 118 -0.38 2.05 28.53
CA ARG A 118 0.96 2.21 27.93
C ARG A 118 0.85 2.08 26.41
N TYR A 119 1.60 2.90 25.66
CA TYR A 119 1.62 2.92 24.19
C TYR A 119 0.32 3.42 23.52
N LEU A 120 -0.48 4.24 24.22
CA LEU A 120 -1.72 4.80 23.68
C LEU A 120 -1.47 5.55 22.35
N VAL A 121 -0.48 6.45 22.32
CA VAL A 121 -0.16 7.25 21.13
C VAL A 121 0.25 6.35 19.95
N ALA A 122 1.12 5.37 20.18
CA ALA A 122 1.54 4.42 19.15
C ALA A 122 0.36 3.58 18.64
N SER A 123 -0.53 3.15 19.54
CA SER A 123 -1.74 2.39 19.18
C SER A 123 -2.73 3.23 18.36
N LEU A 124 -2.90 4.52 18.72
CA LEU A 124 -3.74 5.45 17.97
C LEU A 124 -3.14 5.72 16.59
N ALA A 125 -1.84 6.06 16.52
CA ALA A 125 -1.15 6.31 15.26
C ALA A 125 -1.21 5.09 14.33
N GLY A 126 -1.00 3.88 14.87
CA GLY A 126 -1.07 2.65 14.09
C GLY A 126 -2.46 2.40 13.48
N VAL A 127 -3.55 2.64 14.23
CA VAL A 127 -4.90 2.46 13.69
C VAL A 127 -5.28 3.60 12.74
N VAL A 128 -4.86 4.85 13.00
CA VAL A 128 -5.08 5.97 12.05
C VAL A 128 -4.40 5.68 10.71
N LEU A 129 -3.12 5.25 10.73
CA LEU A 129 -2.40 4.85 9.52
C LEU A 129 -3.13 3.73 8.78
N LEU A 130 -3.67 2.74 9.51
CA LEU A 130 -4.46 1.68 8.91
C LEU A 130 -5.72 2.21 8.23
N VAL A 131 -6.50 3.07 8.91
CA VAL A 131 -7.73 3.66 8.36
C VAL A 131 -7.39 4.50 7.11
N CYS A 132 -6.32 5.29 7.16
CA CYS A 132 -5.84 6.03 6.00
C CYS A 132 -5.49 5.09 4.83
N ALA A 133 -4.77 4.01 5.08
CA ALA A 133 -4.37 3.07 4.02
C ALA A 133 -5.56 2.34 3.39
N VAL A 134 -6.54 1.88 4.19
CA VAL A 134 -7.73 1.24 3.60
C VAL A 134 -8.59 2.22 2.82
N CYS A 135 -8.75 3.46 3.31
CA CYS A 135 -9.46 4.51 2.57
C CYS A 135 -8.71 4.87 1.28
N ALA A 136 -7.38 4.87 1.31
CA ALA A 136 -6.57 5.12 0.13
C ALA A 136 -6.80 4.07 -0.96
N LEU A 137 -6.94 2.78 -0.61
CA LEU A 137 -7.27 1.72 -1.58
C LEU A 137 -8.62 1.97 -2.29
N SER A 138 -9.61 2.56 -1.62
CA SER A 138 -10.91 2.87 -2.23
C SER A 138 -10.82 3.87 -3.39
N PHE A 139 -9.74 4.66 -3.49
CA PHE A 139 -9.50 5.52 -4.66
C PHE A 139 -9.39 4.73 -5.96
N LEU A 140 -9.01 3.45 -5.92
CA LEU A 140 -9.00 2.60 -7.11
C LEU A 140 -10.42 2.36 -7.67
N LEU A 141 -11.45 2.41 -6.81
CA LEU A 141 -12.85 2.30 -7.23
C LEU A 141 -13.28 3.58 -7.96
N THR A 142 -12.95 4.75 -7.40
CA THR A 142 -13.23 6.05 -8.04
C THR A 142 -12.45 6.21 -9.34
N LEU A 143 -11.16 5.87 -9.34
CA LEU A 143 -10.31 5.88 -10.54
C LEU A 143 -10.88 4.96 -11.62
N GLY A 144 -11.48 3.83 -11.24
CA GLY A 144 -12.10 2.93 -12.19
C GLY A 144 -13.34 3.49 -12.91
N ARG A 145 -13.89 4.61 -12.43
CA ARG A 145 -15.09 5.28 -12.98
C ARG A 145 -14.77 6.50 -13.83
N VAL A 146 -13.51 6.96 -13.88
CA VAL A 146 -13.12 8.06 -14.76
C VAL A 146 -13.07 7.57 -16.22
N ASP A 147 -12.98 8.49 -17.18
CA ASP A 147 -12.81 8.13 -18.59
C ASP A 147 -11.55 7.27 -18.80
N ASP A 148 -11.70 6.13 -19.48
CA ASP A 148 -10.66 5.09 -19.60
C ASP A 148 -10.16 4.52 -18.24
N GLY A 149 -11.00 4.63 -17.19
CA GLY A 149 -10.69 4.24 -15.81
C GLY A 149 -10.17 2.81 -15.63
N PRO A 150 -10.73 1.77 -16.30
CA PRO A 150 -10.17 0.42 -16.23
C PRO A 150 -8.70 0.34 -16.67
N ARG A 151 -8.33 1.07 -17.74
CA ARG A 151 -6.94 1.15 -18.21
C ARG A 151 -6.08 1.92 -17.21
N ALA A 152 -6.58 3.03 -16.70
CA ALA A 152 -5.86 3.85 -15.72
C ALA A 152 -5.55 3.08 -14.42
N VAL A 153 -6.54 2.36 -13.87
CA VAL A 153 -6.35 1.49 -12.70
C VAL A 153 -5.30 0.42 -12.99
N THR A 154 -5.43 -0.29 -14.11
CA THR A 154 -4.48 -1.36 -14.45
C THR A 154 -3.07 -0.82 -14.69
N THR A 155 -2.91 0.36 -15.30
CA THR A 155 -1.58 0.97 -15.51
C THR A 155 -0.96 1.35 -14.17
N ALA A 156 -1.72 2.03 -13.30
CA ALA A 156 -1.23 2.45 -12.00
C ALA A 156 -0.80 1.28 -11.12
N VAL A 157 -1.61 0.21 -11.09
CA VAL A 157 -1.32 -1.00 -10.32
C VAL A 157 -0.11 -1.75 -10.90
N LEU A 158 0.02 -1.83 -12.23
CA LEU A 158 1.20 -2.43 -12.88
C LEU A 158 2.47 -1.62 -12.59
N ALA A 159 2.39 -0.29 -12.62
CA ALA A 159 3.53 0.58 -12.35
C ALA A 159 4.01 0.45 -10.90
N ALA A 160 3.09 0.49 -9.93
CA ALA A 160 3.40 0.29 -8.53
C ALA A 160 3.88 -1.14 -8.24
N GLY A 161 3.24 -2.14 -8.87
CA GLY A 161 3.64 -3.54 -8.80
C GLY A 161 5.06 -3.78 -9.29
N ALA A 162 5.40 -3.24 -10.46
CA ALA A 162 6.74 -3.30 -11.04
C ALA A 162 7.77 -2.60 -10.15
N ALA A 163 7.44 -1.44 -9.59
CA ALA A 163 8.30 -0.75 -8.64
C ALA A 163 8.61 -1.61 -7.41
N LEU A 164 7.59 -2.20 -6.78
CA LEU A 164 7.78 -3.05 -5.60
C LEU A 164 8.56 -4.31 -5.92
N LEU A 165 8.22 -4.98 -7.02
CA LEU A 165 8.90 -6.18 -7.47
C LEU A 165 10.38 -5.91 -7.78
N ALA A 166 10.67 -4.87 -8.56
CA ALA A 166 12.03 -4.46 -8.87
C ALA A 166 12.81 -4.15 -7.60
N GLY A 167 12.25 -3.37 -6.69
CA GLY A 167 12.90 -3.05 -5.42
C GLY A 167 13.20 -4.30 -4.58
N HIS A 168 12.23 -5.21 -4.41
CA HIS A 168 12.45 -6.46 -3.66
C HIS A 168 13.47 -7.39 -4.29
N LEU A 169 13.46 -7.54 -5.62
CA LEU A 169 14.42 -8.39 -6.34
C LEU A 169 15.83 -7.81 -6.31
N VAL A 170 15.96 -6.49 -6.50
CA VAL A 170 17.24 -5.79 -6.40
C VAL A 170 17.81 -5.92 -5.01
N ASP A 171 17.01 -5.65 -3.97
CA ASP A 171 17.45 -5.81 -2.59
C ASP A 171 17.84 -7.27 -2.31
N LEU A 172 17.18 -8.26 -2.92
CA LEU A 172 17.49 -9.67 -2.72
C LEU A 172 18.81 -10.11 -3.37
N VAL A 173 19.18 -9.53 -4.51
CA VAL A 173 20.31 -10.00 -5.35
C VAL A 173 21.55 -9.12 -5.25
N LEU A 174 21.38 -7.79 -5.19
CA LEU A 174 22.49 -6.85 -5.25
C LEU A 174 22.98 -6.44 -3.85
N PRO A 175 24.27 -6.09 -3.70
CA PRO A 175 24.79 -5.50 -2.48
C PRO A 175 24.02 -4.21 -2.15
N ARG A 176 23.64 -4.04 -0.88
CA ARG A 176 22.80 -2.94 -0.42
C ARG A 176 23.67 -1.86 0.23
N PRO A 177 23.96 -0.74 -0.44
CA PRO A 177 24.18 0.49 0.31
C PRO A 177 22.88 0.76 1.10
N THR A 178 22.92 0.51 2.41
CA THR A 178 21.75 0.58 3.28
C THR A 178 21.29 2.02 3.42
N LEU A 179 19.98 2.25 3.34
CA LEU A 179 19.39 3.57 3.57
C LEU A 179 19.47 3.97 5.05
N ALA A 180 19.33 2.98 5.93
CA ALA A 180 19.43 3.10 7.37
C ALA A 180 19.85 1.75 7.97
N ASP A 181 20.50 1.79 9.13
CA ASP A 181 20.93 0.59 9.83
C ASP A 181 19.72 -0.26 10.25
N GLY A 182 19.79 -1.58 10.02
CA GLY A 182 18.73 -2.54 10.34
C GLY A 182 17.49 -2.50 9.43
N VAL A 183 17.38 -1.54 8.51
CA VAL A 183 16.24 -1.46 7.59
C VAL A 183 16.53 -2.27 6.32
N PRO A 184 15.68 -3.25 5.97
CA PRO A 184 15.93 -4.11 4.82
C PRO A 184 15.53 -3.43 3.50
N ARG A 185 16.16 -2.30 3.17
CA ARG A 185 15.95 -1.59 1.89
C ARG A 185 17.23 -0.89 1.44
N GLY A 186 17.66 -1.15 0.21
CA GLY A 186 18.84 -0.53 -0.38
C GLY A 186 18.51 0.68 -1.26
N LEU A 187 19.48 1.59 -1.40
CA LEU A 187 19.35 2.75 -2.28
C LEU A 187 19.15 2.34 -3.75
N LEU A 188 19.86 1.31 -4.21
CA LEU A 188 19.72 0.80 -5.57
C LEU A 188 18.32 0.22 -5.84
N GLY A 189 17.75 -0.50 -4.86
CA GLY A 189 16.38 -1.02 -4.94
C GLY A 189 15.35 0.10 -5.05
N LEU A 190 15.56 1.21 -4.33
CA LEU A 190 14.72 2.40 -4.43
C LEU A 190 14.78 3.03 -5.84
N LEU A 191 15.99 3.26 -6.37
CA LEU A 191 16.16 3.88 -7.68
C LEU A 191 15.58 3.02 -8.82
N LEU A 192 15.84 1.71 -8.79
CA LEU A 192 15.32 0.78 -9.80
C LEU A 192 13.81 0.58 -9.67
N ALA A 193 13.23 0.72 -8.48
CA ALA A 193 11.77 0.74 -8.31
C ALA A 193 11.13 1.91 -9.07
N VAL A 194 11.70 3.12 -8.95
CA VAL A 194 11.20 4.30 -9.67
C VAL A 194 11.34 4.10 -11.19
N LEU A 195 12.50 3.63 -11.65
CA LEU A 195 12.73 3.37 -13.08
C LEU A 195 11.80 2.29 -13.64
N ALA A 196 11.44 1.28 -12.85
CA ALA A 196 10.48 0.27 -13.26
C ALA A 196 9.07 0.85 -13.47
N ALA A 197 8.59 1.72 -12.59
CA ALA A 197 7.30 2.40 -12.78
C ALA A 197 7.30 3.32 -14.01
N VAL A 198 8.38 4.07 -14.23
CA VAL A 198 8.59 4.87 -15.44
C VAL A 198 8.51 3.99 -16.68
N GLY A 199 9.24 2.88 -16.69
CA GLY A 199 9.24 1.94 -17.81
C GLY A 199 7.85 1.38 -18.13
N VAL A 200 7.07 1.02 -17.09
CA VAL A 200 5.69 0.55 -17.28
C VAL A 200 4.82 1.61 -17.96
N LEU A 201 4.86 2.86 -17.49
CA LEU A 201 4.02 3.91 -18.08
C LEU A 201 4.41 4.20 -19.53
N VAL A 202 5.70 4.36 -19.81
CA VAL A 202 6.19 4.62 -21.18
C VAL A 202 5.78 3.48 -22.12
N LEU A 203 5.88 2.22 -21.68
CA LEU A 203 5.48 1.06 -22.49
C LEU A 203 3.96 0.97 -22.69
N ARG A 204 3.17 1.36 -21.70
CA ARG A 204 1.69 1.28 -21.73
C ARG A 204 1.06 2.41 -22.56
N GLN A 205 1.67 3.58 -22.59
CA GLN A 205 1.15 4.74 -23.29
C GLN A 205 1.61 4.81 -24.76
N GLN A 206 2.75 4.19 -25.10
CA GLN A 206 3.32 4.23 -26.45
C GLN A 206 3.40 5.67 -27.01
N PRO A 207 4.05 6.60 -26.28
CA PRO A 207 4.08 8.01 -26.67
C PRO A 207 4.82 8.23 -27.99
N ASP A 208 4.20 8.97 -28.91
CA ASP A 208 4.73 9.24 -30.25
C ASP A 208 5.65 10.49 -30.26
N GLY A 209 5.53 11.35 -29.25
CA GLY A 209 6.29 12.59 -29.11
C GLY A 209 7.13 12.69 -27.83
N LEU A 210 8.10 13.61 -27.84
CA LEU A 210 8.95 13.88 -26.68
C LEU A 210 8.15 14.44 -25.49
N GLU A 211 7.14 15.27 -25.75
CA GLU A 211 6.26 15.81 -24.70
C GLU A 211 5.46 14.70 -24.00
N GLU A 212 4.87 13.78 -24.77
CA GLU A 212 4.15 12.63 -24.24
C GLU A 212 5.09 11.68 -23.49
N GLN A 213 6.31 11.48 -23.99
CA GLN A 213 7.34 10.70 -23.30
C GLN A 213 7.72 11.32 -21.95
N LEU A 214 7.91 12.64 -21.89
CA LEU A 214 8.21 13.35 -20.65
C LEU A 214 7.03 13.29 -19.68
N SER A 215 5.80 13.40 -20.18
CA SER A 215 4.58 13.30 -19.38
C SER A 215 4.41 11.91 -18.77
N ALA A 216 4.49 10.85 -19.59
CA ALA A 216 4.46 9.45 -19.16
C ALA A 216 5.60 9.14 -18.17
N GLY A 217 6.80 9.63 -18.47
CA GLY A 217 7.97 9.47 -17.60
C GLY A 217 7.78 10.15 -16.24
N THR A 218 7.22 11.37 -16.23
CA THR A 218 6.96 12.13 -14.99
C THR A 218 5.86 11.46 -14.16
N ALA A 219 4.75 11.07 -14.78
CA ALA A 219 3.68 10.32 -14.12
C ALA A 219 4.22 9.02 -13.50
N GLY A 220 5.03 8.27 -14.26
CA GLY A 220 5.60 7.00 -13.79
C GLY A 220 6.61 7.21 -12.66
N ALA A 221 7.39 8.29 -12.72
CA ALA A 221 8.29 8.67 -11.65
C ALA A 221 7.53 9.05 -10.36
N VAL A 222 6.44 9.81 -10.46
CA VAL A 222 5.61 10.17 -9.29
C VAL A 222 5.05 8.91 -8.62
N LEU A 223 4.43 8.00 -9.39
CA LEU A 223 3.91 6.74 -8.86
C LEU A 223 5.03 5.90 -8.25
N GLY A 224 6.14 5.74 -8.97
CA GLY A 224 7.31 4.99 -8.54
C GLY A 224 7.93 5.53 -7.24
N VAL A 225 8.08 6.85 -7.11
CA VAL A 225 8.64 7.49 -5.90
C VAL A 225 7.74 7.26 -4.70
N VAL A 226 6.43 7.48 -4.83
CA VAL A 226 5.49 7.26 -3.72
C VAL A 226 5.49 5.81 -3.29
N THR A 227 5.43 4.88 -4.24
CA THR A 227 5.52 3.44 -3.97
C THR A 227 6.84 3.08 -3.29
N ALA A 228 7.98 3.59 -3.78
CA ALA A 228 9.30 3.28 -3.23
C ALA A 228 9.48 3.82 -1.81
N LEU A 229 9.04 5.06 -1.53
CA LEU A 229 9.09 5.67 -0.21
C LEU A 229 8.18 4.93 0.78
N MET A 230 6.97 4.56 0.37
CA MET A 230 6.09 3.78 1.23
C MET A 230 6.63 2.37 1.47
N ALA A 231 7.33 1.77 0.51
CA ALA A 231 8.04 0.49 0.71
C ALA A 231 9.18 0.60 1.73
N VAL A 232 9.87 1.74 1.81
CA VAL A 232 10.83 2.04 2.89
C VAL A 232 10.08 2.07 4.23
N GLY A 233 8.97 2.80 4.34
CA GLY A 233 8.15 2.85 5.56
C GLY A 233 7.65 1.47 6.00
N ALA A 234 7.19 0.63 5.06
CA ALA A 234 6.80 -0.75 5.35
C ALA A 234 8.00 -1.61 5.80
N SER A 235 9.20 -1.32 5.32
CA SER A 235 10.44 -2.00 5.75
C SER A 235 10.86 -1.61 7.16
N TYR A 236 10.55 -0.39 7.64
CA TYR A 236 10.71 -0.03 9.05
C TYR A 236 9.83 -0.88 9.97
N VAL A 237 8.60 -1.24 9.54
CA VAL A 237 7.74 -2.15 10.32
C VAL A 237 8.39 -3.53 10.49
N VAL A 238 9.11 -4.01 9.45
CA VAL A 238 9.88 -5.25 9.53
C VAL A 238 11.05 -5.13 10.49
N ALA A 239 11.78 -4.01 10.43
CA ALA A 239 12.93 -3.76 11.29
C ALA A 239 12.54 -3.68 12.78
N GLU A 240 11.41 -3.06 13.12
CA GLU A 240 10.95 -2.95 14.51
C GLU A 240 10.40 -4.26 15.08
N ARG A 241 9.94 -5.18 14.22
CA ARG A 241 9.30 -6.44 14.62
C ARG A 241 9.77 -7.59 13.72
N PRO A 242 11.04 -8.04 13.85
CA PRO A 242 11.56 -9.14 13.02
C PRO A 242 10.94 -10.48 13.46
N GLN A 243 9.71 -10.74 13.03
CA GLN A 243 8.97 -11.96 13.28
C GLN A 243 8.69 -12.66 11.95
N ARG A 244 8.99 -13.97 11.89
CA ARG A 244 8.57 -14.78 10.73
C ARG A 244 7.05 -14.93 10.75
N GLY A 245 6.42 -14.62 9.63
CA GLY A 245 4.98 -14.74 9.47
C GLY A 245 4.48 -14.17 8.15
N TRP A 246 3.19 -14.38 7.89
CA TRP A 246 2.53 -13.94 6.66
C TRP A 246 2.25 -12.43 6.64
N ALA A 247 2.16 -11.80 7.81
CA ALA A 247 1.72 -10.41 7.96
C ALA A 247 2.73 -9.38 7.40
N LEU A 248 4.02 -9.55 7.68
CA LEU A 248 5.05 -8.60 7.21
C LEU A 248 5.15 -8.53 5.67
N PRO A 249 5.18 -9.65 4.93
CA PRO A 249 5.10 -9.62 3.47
C PRO A 249 3.88 -8.88 2.92
N VAL A 250 2.72 -9.05 3.56
CA VAL A 250 1.50 -8.35 3.18
C VAL A 250 1.61 -6.85 3.43
N VAL A 251 2.14 -6.43 4.58
CA VAL A 251 2.37 -5.00 4.85
C VAL A 251 3.36 -4.41 3.84
N GLN A 252 4.44 -5.12 3.52
CA GLN A 252 5.43 -4.68 2.53
C GLN A 252 4.89 -4.56 1.11
N ALA A 253 3.85 -5.32 0.76
CA ALA A 253 3.23 -5.30 -0.56
C ALA A 253 2.03 -4.34 -0.65
N VAL A 254 1.07 -4.47 0.26
CA VAL A 254 -0.24 -3.83 0.14
C VAL A 254 -0.23 -2.39 0.66
N LEU A 255 0.58 -2.06 1.67
CA LEU A 255 0.64 -0.69 2.17
C LEU A 255 1.20 0.29 1.12
N PRO A 256 2.27 -0.02 0.37
CA PRO A 256 2.70 0.84 -0.74
C PRO A 256 1.70 0.93 -1.89
N LEU A 257 1.01 -0.17 -2.20
CA LEU A 257 -0.09 -0.17 -3.19
C LEU A 257 -1.26 0.71 -2.72
N ALA A 258 -1.57 0.72 -1.43
CA ALA A 258 -2.58 1.60 -0.87
C ALA A 258 -2.20 3.08 -1.02
N ALA A 259 -0.96 3.43 -0.67
CA ALA A 259 -0.49 4.81 -0.72
C ALA A 259 -0.45 5.41 -2.14
N VAL A 260 -0.24 4.57 -3.17
CA VAL A 260 -0.17 5.04 -4.55
C VAL A 260 -1.56 5.32 -5.15
N ALA A 261 -2.62 4.70 -4.65
CA ALA A 261 -3.97 4.81 -5.22
C ALA A 261 -4.52 6.26 -5.30
N PRO A 262 -4.47 7.10 -4.24
CA PRO A 262 -4.90 8.49 -4.35
C PRO A 262 -4.00 9.31 -5.30
N ILE A 263 -2.72 8.97 -5.39
CA ILE A 263 -1.78 9.63 -6.29
C ILE A 263 -2.09 9.26 -7.74
N ALA A 264 -2.35 8.00 -8.03
CA ALA A 264 -2.80 7.52 -9.33
C ALA A 264 -4.08 8.23 -9.78
N TYR A 265 -5.06 8.37 -8.88
CA TYR A 265 -6.25 9.18 -9.15
C TYR A 265 -5.90 10.63 -9.51
N SER A 266 -5.06 11.29 -8.71
CA SER A 266 -4.67 12.68 -8.98
C SER A 266 -3.89 12.86 -10.29
N VAL A 267 -3.07 11.88 -10.67
CA VAL A 267 -2.31 11.88 -11.93
C VAL A 267 -3.23 11.64 -13.11
N ALA A 268 -4.17 10.70 -13.01
CA ALA A 268 -5.15 10.40 -14.06
C ALA A 268 -6.02 11.61 -14.44
N LEU A 269 -6.29 12.51 -13.48
CA LEU A 269 -7.01 13.75 -13.73
C LEU A 269 -6.20 14.79 -14.53
N GLN A 270 -4.88 14.63 -14.59
CA GLN A 270 -3.97 15.57 -15.25
C GLN A 270 -3.42 15.01 -16.56
N VAL A 271 -3.18 13.70 -16.61
CA VAL A 271 -2.55 12.99 -17.72
C VAL A 271 -3.23 11.62 -17.86
N PRO A 272 -3.48 11.13 -19.09
CA PRO A 272 -3.96 9.77 -19.30
C PRO A 272 -3.03 8.73 -18.66
N LEU A 273 -3.58 7.64 -18.10
CA LEU A 273 -2.83 6.52 -17.52
C LEU A 273 -3.08 5.22 -18.28
#